data_AF-A0A239R2V6-F1
#
_entry.id   AF-A0A239R2V6-F1
#
_cell.length_a   1.000
_cell.length_b   1.000
_cell.length_c   1.000
_cell.angle_alpha   90.00
_cell.angle_beta   90.00
_cell.angle_gamma   90.00
#
_symmetry.space_group_name_H-M   'P 1'
#
loop_
_entity.id
_entity.type
_entity.pdbx_description
1 polymer ?
#
loop_
_entity_poly.entity_id
_entity_poly.type
_entity_poly.pdbx_seq_one_letter_code
_entity_poly.pdbx_strand_id
1 'polypeptide(L)'
;MKQNMWKKPWGINEGAIIGGIIVIIGLLLQLSMGPVVWSAFAWPNNGIAFAAFLMIIVVIFLLKKKVYLFHYLGTYQAAIPALAYAVTLTLVMGLTKQTEGSTWLNSMLTFWPFVLTYMYMTTVLGLIVLNRLQHRRGLKDIPFYLNHLGLFIALTTATLGNADMQQLKMVVGIGMSEWRGITQEGIIKELPMSIELKRFILETYEDGSPKRYASEVEIVTSDDERIQTTIDVNKPAKVDGWKIYQYSYDTQMGKQSQTSTLELVSDPWLPLVYAGIYMMLAGAVSMLLFGQVKKS
;
A
#
# COMPACT_ATOMS: atom_id res chain seq x y z
N MET A 1 2.67 0.89 -46.81
CA MET A 1 1.95 2.07 -46.26
C MET A 1 1.93 1.96 -44.75
N LYS A 2 2.61 2.87 -44.02
CA LYS A 2 2.41 2.99 -42.56
C LYS A 2 0.96 3.45 -42.34
N GLN A 3 0.11 2.60 -41.77
CA GLN A 3 -1.22 3.04 -41.34
C GLN A 3 -1.04 4.17 -40.31
N ASN A 4 -1.78 5.26 -40.52
CA ASN A 4 -1.69 6.42 -39.64
C ASN A 4 -2.27 6.03 -38.27
N MET A 5 -1.41 5.91 -37.27
CA MET A 5 -1.65 5.21 -35.99
C MET A 5 -2.55 5.97 -35.01
N TRP A 6 -3.01 7.17 -35.38
CA TRP A 6 -3.92 7.99 -34.57
C TRP A 6 -5.32 8.11 -35.18
N LYS A 7 -5.67 7.21 -36.11
CA LYS A 7 -7.01 7.15 -36.69
C LYS A 7 -7.98 6.54 -35.69
N LYS A 8 -9.08 7.23 -35.44
CA LYS A 8 -10.16 6.75 -34.56
C LYS A 8 -10.85 5.52 -35.22
N PRO A 9 -11.26 4.51 -34.46
CA PRO A 9 -11.07 4.38 -33.00
C PRO A 9 -9.65 3.92 -32.63
N TRP A 10 -9.07 4.52 -31.58
CA TRP A 10 -7.79 4.10 -31.01
C TRP A 10 -7.93 2.72 -30.36
N GLY A 11 -6.91 1.88 -30.51
CA GLY A 11 -6.84 0.52 -29.97
C GLY A 11 -5.78 0.37 -28.88
N ILE A 12 -5.25 -0.84 -28.76
CA ILE A 12 -4.26 -1.21 -27.73
C ILE A 12 -2.89 -0.57 -28.03
N ASN A 13 -2.54 -0.39 -29.32
CA ASN A 13 -1.25 0.18 -29.73
C ASN A 13 -1.11 1.64 -29.28
N GLU A 14 -2.16 2.43 -29.43
CA GLU A 14 -2.23 3.81 -28.97
C GLU A 14 -2.13 3.88 -27.44
N GLY A 15 -2.77 2.95 -26.73
CA GLY A 15 -2.67 2.84 -25.28
C GLY A 15 -1.27 2.46 -24.81
N ALA A 16 -0.56 1.61 -25.56
CA ALA A 16 0.84 1.29 -25.29
C ALA A 16 1.73 2.53 -25.43
N ILE A 17 1.50 3.36 -26.44
CA ILE A 17 2.23 4.62 -26.62
C ILE A 17 1.92 5.60 -25.50
N ILE A 18 0.65 5.75 -25.11
CA ILE A 18 0.27 6.61 -23.97
C ILE A 18 0.98 6.15 -22.70
N GLY A 19 0.99 4.85 -22.40
CA GLY A 19 1.71 4.29 -21.26
C GLY A 19 3.21 4.56 -21.32
N GLY A 20 3.83 4.38 -22.49
CA GLY A 20 5.24 4.70 -22.70
C GLY A 20 5.56 6.18 -22.50
N ILE A 21 4.70 7.08 -22.98
CA ILE A 21 4.81 8.53 -22.75
C ILE A 21 4.75 8.84 -21.25
N ILE A 22 3.84 8.22 -20.50
CA ILE A 22 3.73 8.42 -19.04
C ILE A 22 5.01 7.98 -18.32
N VAL A 23 5.58 6.82 -18.70
CA VAL A 23 6.86 6.36 -18.14
C VAL A 23 7.99 7.34 -18.45
N ILE A 24 8.07 7.84 -19.69
CA ILE A 24 9.08 8.82 -20.09
C ILE A 24 8.92 10.13 -19.31
N ILE A 25 7.69 10.63 -19.16
CA ILE A 25 7.40 11.83 -18.35
C ILE A 25 7.83 11.60 -16.90
N GLY A 26 7.53 10.43 -16.33
CA GLY A 26 7.98 10.08 -14.99
C GLY A 26 9.50 10.06 -14.88
N LEU A 27 10.21 9.54 -15.89
CA LEU A 27 11.68 9.49 -15.89
C LEU A 27 12.26 10.91 -15.94
N LEU A 28 11.67 11.78 -16.76
CA LEU A 28 12.07 13.18 -16.82
C LEU A 28 11.84 13.89 -15.48
N LEU A 29 10.71 13.63 -14.81
CA LEU A 29 10.44 14.17 -13.47
C LEU A 29 11.44 13.63 -12.44
N GLN A 30 11.76 12.33 -12.47
CA GLN A 30 12.76 11.72 -11.59
C GLN A 30 14.14 12.38 -11.75
N LEU A 31 14.57 12.60 -13.00
CA LEU A 31 15.86 13.22 -13.29
C LEU A 31 15.89 14.71 -12.94
N SER A 32 14.74 15.39 -12.99
CA SER A 32 14.65 16.84 -12.76
C SER A 32 14.40 17.21 -11.30
N MET A 33 13.55 16.46 -10.60
CA MET A 33 13.06 16.77 -9.25
C MET A 33 13.53 15.77 -8.19
N GLY A 34 14.15 14.66 -8.59
CA GLY A 34 14.49 13.57 -7.68
C GLY A 34 13.28 12.72 -7.28
N PRO A 35 13.40 11.89 -6.23
CA PRO A 35 12.34 11.00 -5.77
C PRO A 35 11.14 11.75 -5.20
N VAL A 36 9.98 11.08 -5.20
CA VAL A 36 8.76 11.59 -4.56
C VAL A 36 8.97 11.72 -3.05
N VAL A 37 8.72 12.93 -2.53
CA VAL A 37 8.82 13.24 -1.10
C VAL A 37 7.46 12.96 -0.44
N TRP A 38 7.25 11.70 -0.01
CA TRP A 38 5.96 11.28 0.57
C TRP A 38 5.57 12.05 1.83
N SER A 39 6.53 12.53 2.62
CA SER A 39 6.25 13.35 3.81
C SER A 39 5.49 14.64 3.50
N ALA A 40 5.60 15.19 2.29
CA ALA A 40 4.81 16.35 1.85
C ALA A 40 3.31 16.02 1.70
N PHE A 41 2.97 14.74 1.56
CA PHE A 41 1.61 14.24 1.44
C PHE A 41 1.08 13.68 2.77
N ALA A 42 1.77 13.84 3.90
CA ALA A 42 1.21 13.46 5.20
C ALA A 42 -0.10 14.21 5.49
N TRP A 43 -0.94 13.65 6.37
CA TRP A 43 -2.21 14.23 6.76
C TRP A 43 -2.06 15.70 7.19
N PRO A 44 -2.89 16.64 6.67
CA PRO A 44 -4.11 16.43 5.87
C PRO A 44 -3.92 16.45 4.34
N ASN A 45 -2.68 16.58 3.85
CA ASN A 45 -2.42 16.83 2.43
C ASN A 45 -2.79 15.64 1.53
N ASN A 46 -2.58 14.40 1.96
CA ASN A 46 -3.08 13.21 1.25
C ASN A 46 -4.60 13.20 1.10
N GLY A 47 -5.36 13.64 2.10
CA GLY A 47 -6.82 13.76 2.03
C GLY A 47 -7.25 14.76 0.95
N ILE A 48 -6.57 15.91 0.88
CA ILE A 48 -6.79 16.92 -0.17
C ILE A 48 -6.42 16.35 -1.54
N ALA A 49 -5.26 15.68 -1.65
CA ALA A 49 -4.81 15.04 -2.89
C ALA A 49 -5.79 13.97 -3.37
N PHE A 50 -6.34 13.15 -2.46
CA PHE A 50 -7.34 12.14 -2.78
C PHE A 50 -8.63 12.77 -3.31
N ALA A 51 -9.14 13.81 -2.64
CA ALA A 51 -10.34 14.52 -3.07
C ALA A 51 -10.15 15.18 -4.45
N ALA A 52 -9.00 15.81 -4.68
CA ALA A 52 -8.63 16.38 -5.97
C ALA A 52 -8.56 15.29 -7.06
N PHE A 53 -7.95 14.13 -6.75
CA PHE A 53 -7.87 13.01 -7.68
C PHE A 53 -9.26 12.47 -8.07
N LEU A 54 -10.17 12.29 -7.10
CA LEU A 54 -11.55 11.90 -7.36
C LEU A 54 -12.29 12.93 -8.23
N MET A 55 -12.10 14.23 -7.96
CA MET A 55 -12.68 15.31 -8.75
C MET A 55 -12.20 15.25 -10.21
N ILE A 56 -10.90 15.02 -10.44
CA ILE A 56 -10.33 14.87 -11.79
C ILE A 56 -10.98 13.70 -12.53
N ILE A 57 -11.15 12.53 -11.88
CA ILE A 57 -11.81 11.38 -12.49
C ILE A 57 -13.26 11.73 -12.88
N VAL A 58 -14.00 12.41 -12.01
CA VAL A 58 -15.38 12.86 -12.29
C VAL A 58 -15.41 13.84 -13.46
N VAL A 59 -14.50 14.82 -13.51
CA VAL A 59 -14.41 15.77 -14.62
C VAL A 59 -14.12 15.06 -15.95
N ILE A 60 -13.15 14.14 -15.97
CA ILE A 60 -12.84 13.33 -17.16
C ILE A 60 -14.07 12.55 -17.60
N PHE A 61 -14.78 11.93 -16.67
CA PHE A 61 -16.00 11.17 -16.95
C PHE A 61 -17.13 12.04 -17.52
N LEU A 62 -17.36 13.24 -16.98
CA LEU A 62 -18.38 14.17 -17.48
C LEU A 62 -18.04 14.70 -18.87
N LEU A 63 -16.76 14.94 -19.15
CA LEU A 63 -16.27 15.46 -20.42
C LEU A 63 -16.03 14.37 -21.49
N LYS A 64 -16.21 13.08 -21.16
CA LYS A 64 -15.92 11.95 -22.07
C LYS A 64 -16.69 12.01 -23.40
N LYS A 65 -17.88 12.62 -23.45
CA LYS A 65 -18.64 12.79 -24.69
C LYS A 65 -18.08 13.91 -25.59
N LYS A 66 -17.34 14.85 -25.01
CA LYS A 66 -16.77 16.02 -25.70
C LYS A 66 -15.32 15.77 -26.15
N VAL A 67 -14.56 15.01 -25.35
CA VAL A 67 -13.13 14.77 -25.59
C VAL A 67 -12.89 13.28 -25.87
N TYR A 68 -12.36 12.97 -27.06
CA TYR A 68 -12.15 11.59 -27.50
C TYR A 68 -11.17 10.83 -26.60
N LEU A 69 -10.09 11.47 -26.15
CA LEU A 69 -9.14 10.86 -25.20
C LEU A 69 -9.86 10.39 -23.92
N PHE A 70 -10.73 11.22 -23.35
CA PHE A 70 -11.47 10.89 -22.13
C PHE A 70 -12.46 9.73 -22.33
N HIS A 71 -13.07 9.64 -23.52
CA HIS A 71 -13.83 8.46 -23.90
C HIS A 71 -12.95 7.20 -23.94
N TYR A 72 -11.79 7.30 -24.62
CA TYR A 72 -10.85 6.20 -24.79
C TYR A 72 -10.28 5.69 -23.46
N LEU A 73 -9.95 6.58 -22.53
CA LEU A 73 -9.46 6.22 -21.18
C LEU A 73 -10.45 5.33 -20.40
N GLY A 74 -11.74 5.39 -20.71
CA GLY A 74 -12.77 4.56 -20.09
C GLY A 74 -12.98 3.20 -20.75
N THR A 75 -12.12 2.77 -21.68
CA THR A 75 -12.23 1.53 -22.45
C THR A 75 -11.21 0.48 -22.00
N TYR A 76 -11.50 -0.79 -22.29
CA TYR A 76 -10.55 -1.88 -22.05
C TYR A 76 -9.26 -1.76 -22.90
N GLN A 77 -9.34 -1.06 -24.05
CA GLN A 77 -8.19 -0.83 -24.93
C GLN A 77 -7.14 0.07 -24.28
N ALA A 78 -7.55 1.00 -23.42
CA ALA A 78 -6.64 1.79 -22.58
C ALA A 78 -6.18 1.03 -21.34
N ALA A 79 -7.06 0.19 -20.76
CA ALA A 79 -6.78 -0.55 -19.53
C ALA A 79 -5.72 -1.65 -19.70
N ILE A 80 -5.74 -2.39 -20.80
CA ILE A 80 -4.78 -3.50 -21.03
C ILE A 80 -3.33 -2.99 -21.03
N PRO A 81 -2.96 -1.95 -21.80
CA PRO A 81 -1.62 -1.38 -21.73
C PRO A 81 -1.29 -0.77 -20.37
N ALA A 82 -2.23 -0.05 -19.73
CA ALA A 82 -2.02 0.51 -18.40
C ALA A 82 -1.63 -0.57 -17.37
N LEU A 83 -2.36 -1.69 -17.40
CA LEU A 83 -2.09 -2.86 -16.58
C LEU A 83 -0.74 -3.50 -16.93
N ALA A 84 -0.41 -3.63 -18.22
CA ALA A 84 0.86 -4.21 -18.65
C ALA A 84 2.05 -3.40 -18.10
N TYR A 85 2.02 -2.06 -18.21
CA TYR A 85 3.05 -1.21 -17.62
C TYR A 85 3.12 -1.34 -16.09
N ALA A 86 1.96 -1.32 -15.41
CA ALA A 86 1.91 -1.48 -13.95
C ALA A 86 2.52 -2.81 -13.50
N VAL A 87 2.17 -3.91 -14.18
CA VAL A 87 2.72 -5.26 -13.90
C VAL A 87 4.22 -5.28 -14.17
N THR A 88 4.69 -4.77 -15.30
CA THR A 88 6.12 -4.72 -15.62
C THR A 88 6.92 -3.98 -14.55
N LEU A 89 6.47 -2.79 -14.14
CA LEU A 89 7.17 -2.02 -13.12
C LEU A 89 7.08 -2.70 -11.74
N THR A 90 5.98 -3.39 -11.44
CA THR A 90 5.84 -4.17 -10.20
C THR A 90 6.74 -5.40 -10.19
N LEU A 91 6.94 -6.05 -11.33
CA LEU A 91 7.92 -7.13 -11.47
C LEU A 91 9.34 -6.61 -11.26
N VAL A 92 9.68 -5.44 -11.82
CA VAL A 92 10.97 -4.79 -11.56
C VAL A 92 11.14 -4.54 -10.06
N MET A 93 10.13 -3.99 -9.38
CA MET A 93 10.14 -3.81 -7.92
C MET A 93 10.35 -5.13 -7.18
N GLY A 94 9.67 -6.21 -7.57
CA GLY A 94 9.79 -7.52 -6.92
C GLY A 94 11.12 -8.25 -7.17
N LEU A 95 11.77 -7.96 -8.30
CA LEU A 95 13.06 -8.58 -8.68
C LEU A 95 14.28 -7.75 -8.23
N THR A 96 14.06 -6.50 -7.81
CA THR A 96 15.13 -5.62 -7.33
C THR A 96 15.08 -5.52 -5.80
N LYS A 97 16.26 -5.56 -5.18
CA LYS A 97 16.36 -5.41 -3.72
C LYS A 97 15.90 -4.00 -3.34
N GLN A 98 14.78 -3.88 -2.63
CA GLN A 98 14.29 -2.58 -2.17
C GLN A 98 15.12 -2.12 -0.97
N THR A 99 15.98 -1.13 -1.19
CA THR A 99 16.86 -0.52 -0.19
C THR A 99 17.01 0.95 -0.52
N GLU A 100 16.82 1.81 0.46
CA GLU A 100 16.98 3.25 0.27
C GLU A 100 18.43 3.62 -0.04
N GLY A 101 18.62 4.65 -0.89
CA GLY A 101 19.91 5.32 -1.08
C GLY A 101 20.89 4.73 -2.10
N SER A 102 20.57 3.62 -2.80
CA SER A 102 21.47 3.05 -3.81
C SER A 102 21.18 3.55 -5.23
N THR A 103 20.10 3.08 -5.85
CA THR A 103 19.62 3.57 -7.15
C THR A 103 18.11 3.78 -7.14
N TRP A 104 17.58 4.53 -8.11
CA TRP A 104 16.15 4.78 -8.24
C TRP A 104 15.31 3.50 -8.46
N LEU A 105 15.92 2.41 -8.94
CA LEU A 105 15.26 1.10 -9.05
C LEU A 105 15.17 0.35 -7.71
N ASN A 106 15.93 0.75 -6.71
CA ASN A 106 15.88 0.18 -5.35
C ASN A 106 14.86 0.90 -4.45
N SER A 107 14.21 1.96 -4.95
CA SER A 107 13.20 2.74 -4.22
C SER A 107 11.99 2.99 -5.11
N MET A 108 11.36 1.91 -5.59
CA MET A 108 10.29 1.99 -6.60
C MET A 108 9.05 2.76 -6.12
N LEU A 109 8.77 2.78 -4.81
CA LEU A 109 7.64 3.54 -4.25
C LEU A 109 7.84 5.05 -4.30
N THR A 110 9.08 5.55 -4.38
CA THR A 110 9.38 6.98 -4.56
C THR A 110 9.74 7.33 -6.00
N PHE A 111 9.69 6.34 -6.91
CA PHE A 111 10.10 6.49 -8.29
C PHE A 111 8.95 7.00 -9.18
N TRP A 112 9.12 8.18 -9.79
CA TRP A 112 8.03 8.87 -10.51
C TRP A 112 7.32 8.05 -11.62
N PRO A 113 8.00 7.29 -12.50
CA PRO A 113 7.33 6.41 -13.47
C PRO A 113 6.42 5.39 -12.81
N PHE A 114 6.83 4.80 -11.69
CA PHE A 114 6.00 3.85 -10.95
C PHE A 114 4.73 4.56 -10.45
N VAL A 115 4.90 5.70 -9.77
CA VAL A 115 3.78 6.48 -9.22
C VAL A 115 2.81 6.93 -10.32
N LEU A 116 3.31 7.52 -11.41
CA LEU A 116 2.46 8.00 -12.50
C LEU A 116 1.76 6.86 -13.26
N THR A 117 2.41 5.72 -13.45
CA THR A 117 1.76 4.54 -14.05
C THR A 117 0.63 4.02 -13.16
N TYR A 118 0.83 3.97 -11.84
CA TYR A 118 -0.22 3.57 -10.90
C TYR A 118 -1.36 4.61 -10.82
N MET A 119 -1.05 5.91 -10.84
CA MET A 119 -2.06 6.98 -10.96
C MET A 119 -2.87 6.87 -12.27
N TYR A 120 -2.21 6.55 -13.38
CA TYR A 120 -2.86 6.32 -14.66
C TYR A 120 -3.78 5.09 -14.63
N MET A 121 -3.29 3.96 -14.13
CA MET A 121 -4.07 2.73 -14.03
C MET A 121 -5.30 2.91 -13.12
N THR A 122 -5.12 3.57 -11.97
CA THR A 122 -6.25 3.88 -11.05
C THR A 122 -7.24 4.86 -11.65
N THR A 123 -6.79 5.84 -12.46
CA THR A 123 -7.69 6.72 -13.23
C THR A 123 -8.55 5.92 -14.21
N VAL A 124 -7.93 5.05 -15.01
CA VAL A 124 -8.64 4.16 -15.96
C VAL A 124 -9.64 3.27 -15.23
N LEU A 125 -9.23 2.68 -14.10
CA LEU A 125 -10.09 1.85 -13.25
C LEU A 125 -11.29 2.64 -12.71
N GLY A 126 -11.08 3.86 -12.20
CA GLY A 126 -12.15 4.73 -11.72
C GLY A 126 -13.16 5.08 -12.83
N LEU A 127 -12.67 5.38 -14.04
CA LEU A 127 -13.54 5.63 -15.20
C LEU A 127 -14.34 4.40 -15.61
N ILE A 128 -13.75 3.20 -15.56
CA ILE A 128 -14.44 1.94 -15.82
C ILE A 128 -15.59 1.71 -14.82
N VAL A 129 -15.35 1.98 -13.53
CA VAL A 129 -16.39 1.91 -12.49
C VAL A 129 -17.52 2.91 -12.79
N LEU A 130 -17.21 4.18 -13.05
CA LEU A 130 -18.19 5.21 -13.36
C LEU A 130 -18.99 4.90 -14.65
N ASN A 131 -18.33 4.35 -15.67
CA ASN A 131 -18.98 3.94 -16.92
C ASN A 131 -20.01 2.83 -16.71
N ARG A 132 -19.69 1.84 -15.86
CA ARG A 132 -20.64 0.78 -15.49
C ARG A 132 -21.83 1.33 -14.71
N LEU A 133 -21.60 2.30 -13.83
CA LEU A 133 -22.66 2.93 -13.02
C LEU A 133 -23.76 3.62 -13.85
N GLN A 134 -23.50 3.97 -15.12
CA GLN A 134 -24.52 4.55 -16.01
C GLN A 134 -25.49 3.51 -16.58
N HIS A 135 -25.09 2.24 -16.68
CA HIS A 135 -25.84 1.19 -17.36
C HIS A 135 -26.32 0.11 -16.38
N ARG A 136 -26.72 0.52 -15.16
CA ARG A 136 -26.97 -0.38 -14.01
C ARG A 136 -27.90 -1.54 -14.38
N ARG A 137 -27.43 -2.78 -14.20
CA ARG A 137 -28.22 -4.02 -14.37
C ARG A 137 -28.65 -4.65 -13.03
N GLY A 138 -28.67 -3.86 -11.96
CA GLY A 138 -29.03 -4.30 -10.61
C GLY A 138 -28.02 -5.28 -10.01
N LEU A 139 -28.50 -6.34 -9.35
CA LEU A 139 -27.69 -7.31 -8.60
C LEU A 139 -26.65 -8.05 -9.47
N LYS A 140 -26.84 -8.12 -10.79
CA LYS A 140 -25.91 -8.78 -11.73
C LYS A 140 -24.55 -8.08 -11.84
N ASP A 141 -24.48 -6.82 -11.46
CA ASP A 141 -23.24 -6.04 -11.49
C ASP A 141 -22.47 -6.06 -10.17
N ILE A 142 -23.02 -6.67 -9.10
CA ILE A 142 -22.36 -6.74 -7.78
C ILE A 142 -20.94 -7.31 -7.88
N PRO A 143 -20.70 -8.46 -8.55
CA PRO A 143 -19.36 -9.02 -8.63
C PRO A 143 -18.37 -8.08 -9.34
N PHE A 144 -18.85 -7.31 -10.32
CA PHE A 144 -18.04 -6.32 -11.02
C PHE A 144 -17.65 -5.17 -10.07
N TYR A 145 -18.62 -4.59 -9.35
CA TYR A 145 -18.35 -3.46 -8.45
C TYR A 145 -17.46 -3.86 -7.28
N LEU A 146 -17.73 -5.00 -6.64
CA LEU A 146 -16.90 -5.51 -5.54
C LEU A 146 -15.42 -5.64 -5.94
N ASN A 147 -15.15 -6.20 -7.11
CA ASN A 147 -13.78 -6.34 -7.60
C ASN A 147 -13.14 -5.01 -8.02
N HIS A 148 -13.81 -4.21 -8.87
CA HIS A 148 -13.19 -3.01 -9.44
C HIS A 148 -13.13 -1.85 -8.44
N LEU A 149 -14.18 -1.66 -7.64
CA LEU A 149 -14.17 -0.65 -6.56
C LEU A 149 -13.26 -1.09 -5.41
N GLY A 150 -13.24 -2.39 -5.07
CA GLY A 150 -12.32 -2.93 -4.07
C GLY A 150 -10.86 -2.71 -4.45
N LEU A 151 -10.51 -2.99 -5.71
CA LEU A 151 -9.17 -2.71 -6.25
C LEU A 151 -8.86 -1.21 -6.26
N PHE A 152 -9.82 -0.37 -6.67
CA PHE A 152 -9.64 1.08 -6.69
C PHE A 152 -9.35 1.64 -5.30
N ILE A 153 -10.13 1.21 -4.29
CA ILE A 153 -9.93 1.59 -2.89
C ILE A 153 -8.55 1.11 -2.43
N ALA A 154 -8.25 -0.18 -2.57
CA ALA A 154 -6.99 -0.75 -2.10
C ALA A 154 -5.76 -0.03 -2.69
N LEU A 155 -5.75 0.23 -4.00
CA LEU A 155 -4.62 0.89 -4.67
C LEU A 155 -4.47 2.35 -4.25
N THR A 156 -5.57 3.11 -4.20
CA THR A 156 -5.51 4.54 -3.89
C THR A 156 -5.16 4.79 -2.43
N THR A 157 -5.74 4.04 -1.50
CA THR A 157 -5.48 4.19 -0.07
C THR A 157 -4.12 3.63 0.34
N ALA A 158 -3.64 2.56 -0.29
CA ALA A 158 -2.27 2.07 -0.03
C ALA A 158 -1.21 3.08 -0.50
N THR A 159 -1.42 3.70 -1.66
CA THR A 159 -0.46 4.68 -2.20
C THR A 159 -0.43 5.96 -1.36
N LEU A 160 -1.60 6.53 -1.03
CA LEU A 160 -1.67 7.78 -0.27
C LEU A 160 -1.45 7.58 1.24
N GLY A 161 -1.81 6.41 1.77
CA GLY A 161 -1.59 6.06 3.17
C GLY A 161 -0.11 5.85 3.53
N ASN A 162 0.74 5.55 2.54
CA ASN A 162 2.18 5.43 2.73
C ASN A 162 2.81 6.70 3.34
N ALA A 163 2.23 7.87 3.10
CA ALA A 163 2.69 9.13 3.68
C ALA A 163 2.45 9.26 5.19
N ASP A 164 1.44 8.55 5.73
CA ASP A 164 1.07 8.57 7.15
C ASP A 164 1.58 7.34 7.91
N MET A 165 2.07 6.33 7.19
CA MET A 165 2.61 5.13 7.80
C MET A 165 3.89 5.46 8.56
N GLN A 166 3.96 4.99 9.81
CA GLN A 166 5.12 5.14 10.66
C GLN A 166 5.63 3.78 11.09
N GLN A 167 6.95 3.61 11.02
CA GLN A 167 7.64 2.41 11.45
C GLN A 167 8.82 2.82 12.32
N LEU A 168 8.78 2.40 13.59
CA LEU A 168 9.77 2.74 14.60
C LEU A 168 10.37 1.47 15.17
N LYS A 169 11.66 1.49 15.47
CA LYS A 169 12.33 0.47 16.28
C LYS A 169 12.55 0.99 17.69
N MET A 170 12.17 0.22 18.68
CA MET A 170 12.36 0.54 20.09
C MET A 170 13.14 -0.60 20.74
N VAL A 171 14.21 -0.26 21.46
CA VAL A 171 14.93 -1.23 22.29
C VAL A 171 14.44 -1.08 23.72
N VAL A 172 13.82 -2.12 24.26
CA VAL A 172 13.31 -2.16 25.64
C VAL A 172 14.22 -3.03 26.49
N GLY A 173 14.43 -2.65 27.75
CA GLY A 173 15.26 -3.38 28.71
C GLY A 173 14.48 -3.79 29.96
N ILE A 174 14.96 -4.83 30.66
CA ILE A 174 14.30 -5.31 31.88
C ILE A 174 14.28 -4.21 32.95
N GLY A 175 13.09 -3.87 33.46
CA GLY A 175 12.94 -2.86 34.51
C GLY A 175 13.10 -1.41 34.04
N MET A 176 13.27 -1.18 32.74
CA MET A 176 13.43 0.15 32.15
C MET A 176 12.28 0.45 31.20
N SER A 177 11.49 1.47 31.55
CA SER A 177 10.43 1.97 30.68
C SER A 177 11.03 2.81 29.55
N GLU A 178 10.66 2.50 28.32
CA GLU A 178 11.08 3.23 27.12
C GLU A 178 9.88 3.74 26.32
N TRP A 179 9.94 4.99 25.90
CA TRP A 179 8.91 5.67 25.09
C TRP A 179 9.51 6.24 23.80
N ARG A 180 10.77 5.94 23.50
CA ARG A 180 11.50 6.49 22.35
C ARG A 180 11.66 5.41 21.29
N GLY A 181 11.11 5.67 20.10
CA GLY A 181 11.34 4.88 18.91
C GLY A 181 12.34 5.56 17.98
N ILE A 182 13.04 4.78 17.16
CA ILE A 182 14.00 5.26 16.16
C ILE A 182 13.44 4.91 14.77
N THR A 183 13.35 5.91 13.88
CA THR A 183 12.92 5.70 12.49
C THR A 183 14.02 5.03 11.66
N GLN A 184 13.73 4.68 10.40
CA GLN A 184 14.74 4.11 9.50
C GLN A 184 15.88 5.10 9.22
N GLU A 185 15.60 6.39 9.24
CA GLU A 185 16.55 7.49 9.05
C GLU A 185 17.36 7.81 10.33
N GLY A 186 17.15 7.07 11.42
CA GLY A 186 17.85 7.28 12.69
C GLY A 186 17.26 8.44 13.53
N ILE A 187 16.10 8.97 13.16
CA ILE A 187 15.44 10.04 13.90
C ILE A 187 14.74 9.45 15.12
N ILE A 188 15.02 10.01 16.30
CA ILE A 188 14.32 9.63 17.53
C ILE A 188 12.96 10.31 17.55
N LYS A 189 11.91 9.51 17.79
CA LYS A 189 10.54 9.95 17.95
C LYS A 189 9.99 9.45 19.28
N GLU A 190 9.42 10.38 20.06
CA GLU A 190 8.73 10.04 21.30
C GLU A 190 7.32 9.54 21.01
N LEU A 191 6.92 8.48 21.70
CA LEU A 191 5.61 7.86 21.65
C LEU A 191 4.79 8.33 22.86
N PRO A 192 3.46 8.40 22.72
CA PRO A 192 2.58 8.76 23.83
C PRO A 192 2.35 7.58 24.81
N MET A 193 2.99 6.43 24.56
CA MET A 193 2.95 5.22 25.38
C MET A 193 4.37 4.80 25.73
N SER A 194 4.53 4.15 26.87
CA SER A 194 5.81 3.59 27.31
C SER A 194 5.74 2.08 27.42
N ILE A 195 6.85 1.40 27.11
CA ILE A 195 6.95 -0.05 27.14
C ILE A 195 8.13 -0.44 28.01
N GLU A 196 7.87 -1.34 28.96
CA GLU A 196 8.89 -1.96 29.78
C GLU A 196 8.95 -3.46 29.49
N LEU A 197 10.16 -3.99 29.30
CA LEU A 197 10.35 -5.43 29.24
C LEU A 197 10.27 -6.01 30.65
N LYS A 198 9.38 -6.96 30.88
CA LYS A 198 9.34 -7.73 32.13
C LYS A 198 10.19 -8.98 32.02
N ARG A 199 10.06 -9.69 30.90
CA ARG A 199 10.81 -10.93 30.65
C ARG A 199 10.92 -11.23 29.16
N PHE A 200 12.11 -11.61 28.72
CA PHE A 200 12.33 -12.20 27.41
C PHE A 200 12.21 -13.73 27.48
N ILE A 201 11.60 -14.33 26.46
CA ILE A 201 11.39 -15.77 26.35
C ILE A 201 12.04 -16.23 25.04
N LEU A 202 12.96 -17.19 25.11
CA LEU A 202 13.53 -17.87 23.96
C LEU A 202 13.41 -19.38 24.11
N GLU A 203 12.59 -19.99 23.27
CA GLU A 203 12.50 -21.44 23.11
C GLU A 203 13.43 -21.87 21.98
N THR A 204 14.19 -22.93 22.21
CA THR A 204 15.14 -23.49 21.24
C THR A 204 14.76 -24.93 20.91
N TYR A 205 15.05 -25.38 19.69
CA TYR A 205 15.07 -26.79 19.36
C TYR A 205 16.28 -27.49 20.03
N GLU A 206 16.34 -28.81 19.94
CA GLU A 206 17.45 -29.61 20.49
C GLU A 206 18.80 -29.29 19.85
N ASP A 207 18.79 -28.88 18.58
CA ASP A 207 19.98 -28.44 17.83
C ASP A 207 20.43 -27.00 18.19
N GLY A 208 19.74 -26.35 19.12
CA GLY A 208 20.03 -24.99 19.58
C GLY A 208 19.42 -23.88 18.71
N SER A 209 18.77 -24.20 17.59
CA SER A 209 18.14 -23.20 16.74
C SER A 209 16.92 -22.56 17.43
N PRO A 210 16.66 -21.25 17.23
CA PRO A 210 15.55 -20.55 17.86
C PRO A 210 14.21 -21.05 17.29
N LYS A 211 13.38 -21.61 18.16
CA LYS A 211 12.02 -22.08 17.84
C LYS A 211 10.98 -20.97 17.96
N ARG A 212 11.10 -20.15 19.02
CA ARG A 212 10.17 -19.06 19.33
C ARG A 212 10.89 -18.04 20.21
N TYR A 213 10.68 -16.77 19.95
CA TYR A 213 11.09 -15.70 20.84
C TYR A 213 9.94 -14.73 21.07
N ALA A 214 9.74 -14.36 22.32
CA ALA A 214 8.63 -13.50 22.75
C ALA A 214 9.07 -12.59 23.89
N SER A 215 8.39 -11.45 24.03
CA SER A 215 8.62 -10.49 25.10
C SER A 215 7.35 -10.32 25.92
N GLU A 216 7.43 -10.62 27.21
CA GLU A 216 6.45 -10.16 28.18
C GLU A 216 6.75 -8.71 28.51
N VAL A 217 5.80 -7.84 28.20
CA VAL A 217 5.93 -6.40 28.34
C VAL A 217 4.79 -5.85 29.17
N GLU A 218 5.08 -4.76 29.87
CA GLU A 218 4.07 -3.87 30.43
C GLU A 218 4.05 -2.60 29.58
N ILE A 219 2.88 -2.27 29.06
CA ILE A 219 2.64 -1.09 28.24
C ILE A 219 1.82 -0.12 29.09
N VAL A 220 2.32 1.09 29.27
CA VAL A 220 1.56 2.20 29.86
C VAL A 220 1.04 3.05 28.70
N THR A 221 -0.28 3.11 28.55
CA THR A 221 -0.93 3.86 27.47
C THR A 221 -0.88 5.36 27.71
N SER A 222 -1.27 6.13 26.69
CA SER A 222 -1.45 7.58 26.79
C SER A 222 -2.47 8.02 27.85
N ASP A 223 -3.42 7.13 28.19
CA ASP A 223 -4.44 7.35 29.22
C ASP A 223 -4.04 6.78 30.60
N ASP A 224 -2.76 6.46 30.80
CA ASP A 224 -2.19 5.86 32.03
C ASP A 224 -2.75 4.46 32.38
N GLU A 225 -3.29 3.73 31.38
CA GLU A 225 -3.70 2.34 31.55
C GLU A 225 -2.48 1.41 31.46
N ARG A 226 -2.36 0.47 32.40
CA ARG A 226 -1.28 -0.52 32.42
C ARG A 226 -1.74 -1.85 31.83
N ILE A 227 -1.18 -2.21 30.69
CA ILE A 227 -1.50 -3.42 29.95
C ILE A 227 -0.31 -4.36 30.00
N GLN A 228 -0.46 -5.50 30.66
CA GLN A 228 0.52 -6.58 30.59
C GLN A 228 0.16 -7.54 29.46
N THR A 229 1.10 -7.75 28.54
CA THR A 229 0.88 -8.61 27.37
C THR A 229 2.16 -9.31 26.95
N THR A 230 2.00 -10.35 26.13
CA THR A 230 3.12 -11.07 25.51
C THR A 230 3.14 -10.80 24.02
N ILE A 231 4.21 -10.18 23.54
CA ILE A 231 4.45 -9.93 22.13
C ILE A 231 5.27 -11.10 21.57
N ASP A 232 4.71 -11.81 20.61
CA ASP A 232 5.32 -12.98 19.98
C ASP A 232 5.62 -12.67 18.51
N VAL A 233 6.52 -13.43 17.87
CA VAL A 233 6.92 -13.26 16.45
C VAL A 233 5.70 -13.21 15.52
N ASN A 234 4.65 -13.96 15.85
CA ASN A 234 3.43 -14.06 15.05
C ASN A 234 2.18 -13.49 15.76
N LYS A 235 2.33 -12.87 16.94
CA LYS A 235 1.22 -12.30 17.71
C LYS A 235 1.59 -10.90 18.17
N PRO A 236 1.38 -9.88 17.31
CA PRO A 236 1.64 -8.50 17.70
C PRO A 236 0.60 -7.99 18.71
N ALA A 237 1.03 -7.08 19.58
CA ALA A 237 0.11 -6.31 20.42
C ALA A 237 -0.43 -5.10 19.64
N LYS A 238 -1.65 -4.64 19.96
CA LYS A 238 -2.22 -3.42 19.39
C LYS A 238 -2.64 -2.46 20.50
N VAL A 239 -2.00 -1.30 20.57
CA VAL A 239 -2.21 -0.28 21.62
C VAL A 239 -2.10 1.11 20.98
N ASP A 240 -2.99 2.05 21.32
CA ASP A 240 -2.95 3.46 20.89
C ASP A 240 -2.73 3.68 19.38
N GLY A 241 -3.32 2.81 18.54
CA GLY A 241 -3.17 2.89 17.08
C GLY A 241 -1.84 2.33 16.54
N TRP A 242 -0.99 1.78 17.40
CA TRP A 242 0.24 1.08 17.06
C TRP A 242 0.05 -0.42 17.09
N LYS A 243 0.65 -1.11 16.12
CA LYS A 243 0.91 -2.55 16.18
C LYS A 243 2.37 -2.76 16.56
N ILE A 244 2.61 -3.56 17.58
CA ILE A 244 3.92 -3.77 18.17
C ILE A 244 4.32 -5.21 17.89
N TYR A 245 5.36 -5.37 17.09
CA TYR A 245 5.90 -6.63 16.65
C TYR A 245 7.18 -6.95 17.41
N GLN A 246 7.36 -8.24 17.69
CA GLN A 246 8.65 -8.74 18.14
C GLN A 246 9.61 -8.73 16.94
N TYR A 247 10.63 -7.88 16.99
CA TYR A 247 11.56 -7.71 15.86
C TYR A 247 12.86 -8.47 16.06
N SER A 248 13.53 -8.27 17.20
CA SER A 248 14.82 -8.90 17.49
C SER A 248 15.12 -8.94 18.99
N TYR A 249 16.26 -9.48 19.36
CA TYR A 249 16.76 -9.59 20.73
C TYR A 249 18.29 -9.64 20.71
N ASP A 250 18.93 -9.55 21.87
CA ASP A 250 20.38 -9.75 21.95
C ASP A 250 20.73 -11.22 21.71
N THR A 251 21.18 -11.52 20.49
CA THR A 251 21.55 -12.87 20.06
C THR A 251 22.83 -13.38 20.71
N GLN A 252 23.70 -12.51 21.24
CA GLN A 252 24.89 -12.94 21.97
C GLN A 252 24.52 -13.49 23.34
N MET A 253 23.52 -12.89 23.99
CA MET A 253 23.01 -13.34 25.30
C MET A 253 21.98 -14.48 25.18
N GLY A 254 21.33 -14.64 24.01
CA GLY A 254 20.38 -15.73 23.77
C GLY A 254 19.24 -15.74 24.79
N LYS A 255 19.06 -16.86 25.50
CA LYS A 255 18.01 -17.02 26.53
C LYS A 255 18.14 -16.04 27.69
N GLN A 256 19.34 -15.49 27.91
CA GLN A 256 19.62 -14.54 28.98
C GLN A 256 19.51 -13.09 28.53
N SER A 257 18.98 -12.84 27.32
CA SER A 257 18.82 -11.49 26.82
C SER A 257 18.02 -10.62 27.79
N GLN A 258 18.61 -9.48 28.17
CA GLN A 258 17.97 -8.48 29.03
C GLN A 258 17.31 -7.36 28.23
N THR A 259 17.38 -7.45 26.90
CA THR A 259 16.81 -6.45 26.00
C THR A 259 15.98 -7.12 24.91
N SER A 260 15.02 -6.39 24.39
CA SER A 260 14.23 -6.82 23.24
C SER A 260 14.08 -5.65 22.29
N THR A 261 14.18 -5.93 20.99
CA THR A 261 13.88 -4.93 19.98
C THR A 261 12.46 -5.16 19.48
N LEU A 262 11.62 -4.14 19.66
CA LEU A 262 10.25 -4.08 19.20
C LEU A 262 10.15 -3.20 17.97
N GLU A 263 9.30 -3.59 17.03
CA GLU A 263 8.95 -2.80 15.85
C GLU A 263 7.53 -2.29 16.00
N LEU A 264 7.37 -0.98 16.07
CA LEU A 264 6.09 -0.30 16.21
C LEU A 264 5.66 0.23 14.85
N VAL A 265 4.49 -0.19 14.39
CA VAL A 265 3.92 0.22 13.11
C VAL A 265 2.57 0.88 13.33
N SER A 266 2.41 2.12 12.86
CA SER A 266 1.12 2.80 12.80
C SER A 266 0.77 3.11 11.35
N ASP A 267 -0.41 2.67 10.91
CA ASP A 267 -0.96 2.97 9.59
C ASP A 267 -2.47 3.22 9.73
N PRO A 268 -2.89 4.50 9.73
CA PRO A 268 -4.30 4.88 9.81
C PRO A 268 -5.14 4.43 8.61
N TRP A 269 -4.51 4.17 7.45
CA TRP A 269 -5.16 3.84 6.19
C TRP A 269 -5.32 2.34 5.97
N LEU A 270 -4.58 1.52 6.71
CA LEU A 270 -4.63 0.06 6.62
C LEU A 270 -6.06 -0.53 6.67
N PRO A 271 -6.99 -0.03 7.51
CA PRO A 271 -8.38 -0.52 7.49
C PRO A 271 -9.07 -0.33 6.14
N LEU A 272 -8.81 0.78 5.43
CA LEU A 272 -9.38 1.04 4.11
C LEU A 272 -8.76 0.13 3.04
N VAL A 273 -7.45 -0.11 3.12
CA VAL A 273 -6.77 -1.09 2.26
C VAL A 273 -7.40 -2.46 2.42
N TYR A 274 -7.59 -2.92 3.66
CA TYR A 274 -8.24 -4.19 3.94
C TYR A 274 -9.70 -4.22 3.51
N ALA A 275 -10.46 -3.13 3.66
CA ALA A 275 -11.81 -3.04 3.13
C ALA A 275 -11.83 -3.29 1.61
N GLY A 276 -10.90 -2.69 0.86
CA GLY A 276 -10.72 -2.95 -0.57
C GLY A 276 -10.39 -4.41 -0.89
N ILE A 277 -9.48 -5.03 -0.13
CA ILE A 277 -9.11 -6.44 -0.29
C ILE A 277 -10.29 -7.38 0.00
N TYR A 278 -11.01 -7.16 1.10
CA TYR A 278 -12.19 -7.95 1.44
C TYR A 278 -13.31 -7.79 0.41
N MET A 279 -13.49 -6.60 -0.16
CA MET A 279 -14.40 -6.39 -1.27
C MET A 279 -14.01 -7.22 -2.50
N MET A 280 -12.72 -7.25 -2.87
CA MET A 280 -12.26 -8.10 -3.98
C MET A 280 -12.49 -9.59 -3.69
N LEU A 281 -12.19 -10.06 -2.48
CA LEU A 281 -12.45 -11.45 -2.08
C LEU A 281 -13.95 -11.79 -2.17
N ALA A 282 -14.82 -10.94 -1.64
CA ALA A 282 -16.27 -11.11 -1.77
C ALA A 282 -16.71 -11.07 -3.24
N GLY A 283 -16.10 -10.20 -4.05
CA GLY A 283 -16.31 -10.14 -5.49
C GLY A 283 -15.96 -11.45 -6.18
N ALA A 284 -14.79 -12.03 -5.90
CA ALA A 284 -14.37 -13.32 -6.43
C ALA A 284 -15.31 -14.46 -6.02
N VAL A 285 -15.69 -14.54 -4.74
CA VAL A 285 -16.67 -15.53 -4.25
C VAL A 285 -18.01 -15.36 -4.96
N SER A 286 -18.50 -14.13 -5.11
CA SER A 286 -19.77 -13.87 -5.82
C SER A 286 -19.70 -14.28 -7.29
N MET A 287 -18.55 -14.13 -7.97
CA MET A 287 -18.37 -14.62 -9.33
C MET A 287 -18.46 -16.14 -9.41
N LEU A 288 -17.91 -16.87 -8.43
CA LEU A 288 -18.01 -18.34 -8.39
C LEU A 288 -19.46 -18.80 -8.16
N LEU A 289 -20.18 -18.15 -7.25
CA LEU A 289 -21.56 -18.50 -6.91
C LEU A 289 -22.56 -18.16 -8.03
N PHE A 290 -22.43 -17.00 -8.66
CA PHE A 290 -23.38 -16.52 -9.67
C PHE A 290 -22.93 -16.77 -11.12
N GLY A 291 -21.64 -17.07 -11.35
CA GLY A 291 -21.07 -17.31 -12.68
C GLY A 291 -21.43 -18.66 -13.30
N GLN A 292 -21.92 -19.62 -12.50
CA GLN A 292 -22.36 -20.94 -12.98
C GLN A 292 -23.77 -20.94 -13.60
N VAL A 293 -24.54 -19.85 -13.52
CA VAL A 293 -25.96 -19.83 -13.95
C VAL A 293 -26.14 -19.55 -15.46
N LYS A 294 -25.12 -19.75 -16.28
CA LYS A 294 -25.23 -19.52 -17.74
C LYS A 294 -24.60 -20.63 -18.59
N LYS A 295 -25.18 -21.83 -18.47
CA LYS A 295 -25.20 -22.83 -19.55
C LYS A 295 -26.63 -23.34 -19.71
N SER A 296 -27.37 -22.72 -20.61
CA SER A 296 -28.54 -23.26 -21.30
C SER A 296 -28.66 -22.54 -22.63
#